data_AF-A0A485M145-F1
#
_entry.id   AF-A0A485M145-F1
#
_cell.length_a   1.000
_cell.length_b   1.000
_cell.length_c   1.000
_cell.angle_alpha   90.00
_cell.angle_beta   90.00
_cell.angle_gamma   90.00
#
_symmetry.space_group_name_H-M   'P 1'
#
loop_
_entity.id
_entity.type
_entity.pdbx_description
1 polymer ?
#
loop_
_entity_poly.entity_id
_entity_poly.type
_entity_poly.pdbx_seq_one_letter_code
_entity_poly.pdbx_strand_id
1 'polypeptide(L)'
;MKYRHAKVRTLDSYTYPGRPYRMEIDGQSMEIEQVLSHWREAYEDPGFYPEEFYEVQASDKKVYILRYCILFNSWWVREHRRVT
;
A
#
# COMPACT_ATOMS: atom_id res chain seq x y z
N MET A 1 -7.29 12.59 5.77
CA MET A 1 -6.84 11.55 6.71
C MET A 1 -5.34 11.32 6.51
N LYS A 2 -4.56 11.20 7.59
CA LYS A 2 -3.10 11.05 7.52
C LYS A 2 -2.71 9.59 7.28
N TYR A 3 -1.70 9.36 6.44
CA TYR A 3 -1.07 8.05 6.32
C TYR A 3 -0.33 7.69 7.61
N ARG A 4 -0.34 6.41 7.96
CA ARG A 4 0.43 5.82 9.06
C ARG A 4 1.46 4.86 8.50
N HIS A 5 2.57 4.68 9.21
CA HIS A 5 3.55 3.66 8.85
C HIS A 5 2.90 2.27 8.93
N ALA A 6 3.25 1.40 7.98
CA ALA A 6 2.83 0.01 7.97
C ALA A 6 4.02 -0.88 7.67
N LYS A 7 3.95 -2.13 8.12
CA LYS A 7 4.80 -3.20 7.57
C LYS A 7 3.95 -3.98 6.59
N VAL A 8 4.48 -4.26 5.40
CA VAL A 8 3.76 -5.01 4.36
C VAL A 8 4.66 -6.13 3.88
N ARG A 9 4.07 -7.31 3.68
CA ARG A 9 4.72 -8.46 3.03
C ARG A 9 4.14 -8.65 1.64
N THR A 10 5.01 -8.98 0.69
CA THR A 10 4.68 -9.14 -0.72
C THR A 10 5.00 -10.56 -1.21
N LEU A 11 4.25 -11.05 -2.19
CA LEU A 11 4.34 -12.44 -2.68
C LEU A 11 5.58 -12.67 -3.57
N ASP A 12 6.06 -11.62 -4.21
CA ASP A 12 7.04 -11.63 -5.28
C ASP A 12 8.16 -10.62 -5.00
N SER A 13 9.41 -11.07 -5.11
CA SER A 13 10.60 -10.21 -5.03
C SER A 13 11.09 -9.74 -6.41
N TYR A 14 10.48 -10.23 -7.50
CA TYR A 14 10.91 -9.97 -8.88
C TYR A 14 10.29 -8.68 -9.47
N THR A 15 9.11 -8.32 -8.99
CA THR A 15 8.42 -7.04 -9.24
C THR A 15 8.55 -6.23 -7.97
N TYR A 16 9.26 -5.09 -8.01
CA TYR A 16 9.42 -4.24 -6.83
C TYR A 16 8.30 -3.19 -6.77
N PRO A 17 7.59 -3.02 -5.63
CA PRO A 17 7.81 -3.65 -4.32
C PRO A 17 7.14 -5.02 -4.13
N GLY A 18 6.30 -5.41 -5.10
CA GLY A 18 5.61 -6.70 -5.14
C GLY A 18 4.13 -6.60 -4.75
N ARG A 19 3.37 -7.64 -5.05
CA ARG A 19 1.95 -7.76 -4.72
C ARG A 19 1.77 -7.98 -3.22
N PRO A 20 1.11 -7.06 -2.50
CA PRO A 20 0.95 -7.17 -1.05
C PRO A 20 -0.06 -8.27 -0.69
N TYR A 21 0.26 -9.08 0.32
CA TYR A 21 -0.63 -10.13 0.85
C TYR A 21 -0.89 -10.03 2.35
N ARG A 22 -0.09 -9.24 3.08
CA ARG A 22 -0.26 -9.04 4.52
C ARG A 22 0.23 -7.65 4.91
N MET A 23 -0.48 -7.02 5.85
CA MET A 23 -0.08 -5.73 6.43
C MET A 23 -0.14 -5.75 7.96
N GLU A 24 0.69 -4.93 8.60
CA GLU A 24 0.70 -4.71 10.05
C GLU A 24 0.59 -3.20 10.31
N ILE A 25 -0.40 -2.82 11.13
CA ILE A 25 -0.69 -1.43 11.52
C ILE A 25 -0.85 -1.42 13.04
N ASP A 26 -0.10 -0.55 13.73
CA ASP A 26 -0.18 -0.39 15.19
C ASP A 26 -0.07 -1.73 15.96
N GLY A 27 0.78 -2.64 15.46
CA GLY A 27 0.98 -3.99 16.03
C GLY A 27 -0.08 -5.02 15.68
N GLN A 28 -1.15 -4.63 14.98
CA GLN A 28 -2.20 -5.53 14.50
C GLN A 28 -1.92 -5.98 13.06
N SER A 29 -1.86 -7.29 12.87
CA SER A 29 -1.63 -7.90 11.56
C SER A 29 -2.95 -8.29 10.91
N MET A 30 -3.06 -8.01 9.61
CA MET A 30 -4.22 -8.33 8.77
C MET A 30 -3.77 -8.98 7.47
N GLU A 31 -4.54 -9.95 7.00
CA GLU A 31 -4.38 -10.50 5.65
C GLU A 31 -5.00 -9.56 4.63
N ILE A 32 -4.38 -9.47 3.45
CA ILE A 32 -4.94 -8.78 2.30
C ILE A 32 -5.65 -9.84 1.46
N GLU A 33 -6.98 -9.82 1.51
CA GLU A 33 -7.82 -10.78 0.79
C GLU A 33 -7.85 -10.47 -0.71
N GLN A 34 -7.85 -9.18 -1.06
CA GLN A 34 -7.93 -8.75 -2.45
C GLN A 34 -7.16 -7.44 -2.68
N VAL A 35 -6.47 -7.37 -3.82
CA VAL A 35 -5.97 -6.11 -4.39
C VAL A 35 -7.02 -5.63 -5.39
N LEU A 36 -7.66 -4.50 -5.09
CA LEU A 36 -8.75 -3.91 -5.86
C LEU A 36 -8.22 -3.04 -7.00
N SER A 37 -7.13 -2.31 -6.77
CA SER A 37 -6.47 -1.45 -7.75
C SER A 37 -4.99 -1.31 -7.45
N HIS A 38 -4.20 -1.06 -8.50
CA HIS A 38 -2.77 -0.75 -8.42
C HIS A 38 -2.47 0.37 -9.41
N TRP A 39 -1.84 1.45 -8.94
CA TRP A 39 -1.40 2.54 -9.79
C TRP A 39 -0.09 3.13 -9.29
N ARG A 40 0.63 3.78 -10.21
CA ARG A 40 1.86 4.51 -9.94
C ARG A 40 1.63 5.98 -10.18
N GLU A 41 2.12 6.83 -9.29
CA GLU A 41 2.24 8.26 -9.55
C GLU A 41 3.61 8.49 -10.22
N ALA A 42 3.58 8.76 -11.53
CA ALA A 42 4.76 9.17 -12.27
C ALA A 42 4.75 10.70 -12.38
N TYR A 43 5.81 11.34 -11.91
CA TYR A 43 6.02 12.77 -12.10
C TYR A 43 6.69 13.01 -13.46
N GLU A 44 6.34 14.13 -14.11
CA GLU A 44 7.05 14.59 -15.32
C GLU A 44 8.49 15.01 -15.02
N ASP A 45 8.80 15.29 -13.76
CA ASP A 45 10.14 15.64 -13.27
C ASP A 45 10.95 14.38 -12.88
N PRO A 46 12.10 14.11 -13.54
CA PRO A 46 12.98 12.99 -13.20
C PRO A 46 13.56 13.02 -11.77
N GLY A 47 13.50 14.17 -11.09
CA GLY A 47 13.94 14.33 -9.70
C GLY A 47 12.96 13.79 -8.67
N PHE A 48 11.72 13.45 -9.06
CA PHE A 48 10.72 12.89 -8.17
C PHE A 48 10.69 11.36 -8.27
N TYR A 49 10.95 10.70 -7.14
CA TYR A 49 10.87 9.24 -7.05
C TYR A 49 9.40 8.80 -7.15
N PRO A 50 9.05 7.92 -8.11
CA PRO A 50 7.68 7.47 -8.27
C PRO A 50 7.20 6.73 -7.03
N GLU A 51 5.90 6.81 -6.78
CA GLU A 51 5.26 6.11 -5.69
C GLU A 51 4.28 5.08 -6.21
N GLU A 52 4.23 3.94 -5.53
CA GLU A 52 3.35 2.83 -5.88
C GLU A 52 2.19 2.79 -4.89
N PHE A 53 0.98 2.67 -5.40
CA PHE A 53 -0.24 2.66 -4.60
C PHE A 53 -1.07 1.42 -4.86
N TYR A 54 -1.59 0.83 -3.79
CA TYR A 54 -2.49 -0.32 -3.86
C TYR A 54 -3.76 -0.03 -3.07
N GLU A 55 -4.91 -0.14 -3.72
CA GLU A 55 -6.20 -0.24 -3.01
C GLU A 55 -6.42 -1.71 -2.67
N VAL A 56 -6.58 -2.02 -1.40
CA VAL A 56 -6.67 -3.41 -0.91
C VAL A 56 -7.86 -3.59 0.02
N GLN A 57 -8.52 -4.73 -0.07
CA GLN A 57 -9.48 -5.20 0.92
C GLN A 57 -8.76 -6.14 1.90
N ALA A 58 -8.88 -5.84 3.20
CA ALA A 58 -8.28 -6.63 4.25
C ALA A 58 -9.29 -7.58 4.91
N SER A 59 -8.78 -8.50 5.73
CA SER A 59 -9.58 -9.51 6.46
C SER A 59 -10.63 -8.92 7.42
N ASP A 60 -10.47 -7.67 7.83
CA ASP A 60 -11.46 -6.91 8.61
C ASP A 60 -12.61 -6.34 7.76
N LYS A 61 -12.65 -6.71 6.47
CA LYS A 61 -13.59 -6.28 5.44
C LYS A 61 -13.52 -4.79 5.10
N LYS A 62 -12.53 -4.06 5.60
CA LYS A 62 -12.29 -2.66 5.24
C LYS A 62 -11.37 -2.55 4.04
N VAL A 63 -11.44 -1.38 3.40
CA VAL A 63 -10.57 -1.01 2.28
C VAL A 63 -9.49 -0.05 2.76
N TYR A 64 -8.27 -0.27 2.29
CA TYR A 64 -7.10 0.52 2.64
C TYR A 64 -6.37 0.95 1.37
N ILE A 65 -5.74 2.13 1.42
CA ILE A 65 -4.73 2.52 0.44
C ILE A 65 -3.37 2.28 1.06
N LEU A 66 -2.61 1.35 0.48
CA LEU A 66 -1.19 1.20 0.72
C LEU A 66 -0.43 2.11 -0.24
N ARG A 67 0.56 2.81 0.30
CA ARG A 67 1.51 3.63 -0.44
C ARG A 67 2.89 3.10 -0.15
N TYR A 68 3.63 2.78 -1.19
CA TYR A 68 5.02 2.40 -1.09
C TYR A 68 5.90 3.56 -1.56
N CYS A 69 6.72 4.06 -0.65
CA CYS A 69 7.67 5.12 -0.93
C CYS A 69 9.01 4.49 -1.30
N ILE A 70 9.37 4.58 -2.58
CA ILE A 70 10.59 3.97 -3.13
C ILE A 70 11.85 4.54 -2.45
N LEU A 71 11.89 5.86 -2.24
CA LEU A 71 13.05 6.55 -1.66
C LEU A 71 13.40 6.05 -0.26
N PHE A 72 12.38 5.77 0.56
CA PHE A 72 12.57 5.35 1.95
C PHE A 72 12.43 3.83 2.15
N ASN A 73 12.21 3.07 1.07
CA ASN A 73 11.88 1.66 1.11
C ASN A 73 10.84 1.33 2.20
N SER A 74 9.75 2.11 2.25
CA SER A 74 8.80 2.07 3.36
C SER A 74 7.36 2.05 2.89
N TRP A 75 6.53 1.36 3.67
CA TRP A 75 5.10 1.25 3.45
C TRP A 75 4.32 2.16 4.39
N TRP A 76 3.28 2.74 3.81
CA TRP A 76 2.36 3.64 4.48
C TRP A 76 0.94 3.22 4.16
N VAL A 77 0.01 3.45 5.08
CA VAL A 77 -1.37 3.01 4.95
C VAL A 77 -2.35 4.08 5.42
N ARG A 78 -3.50 4.15 4.75
CA ARG A 78 -4.68 4.87 5.25
C ARG A 78 -5.94 4.05 5.00
N GLU A 79 -6.92 4.18 5.87
CA GLU A 79 -8.26 3.65 5.63
C GLU A 79 -8.92 4.42 4.46
N HIS A 80 -9.50 3.69 3.52
CA HIS A 80 -10.25 4.27 2.40
C HIS A 80 -11.75 4.13 2.68
N ARG A 81 -12.34 5.18 3.25
CA ARG A 81 -13.80 5.28 3.35
C ARG A 81 -14.33 5.69 1.98
N ARG A 82 -14.99 4.77 1.26
CA ARG A 82 -15.82 5.16 0.13
C ARG A 82 -16.96 6.00 0.68
N VAL A 83 -16.96 7.29 0.39
CA VAL A 83 -18.13 8.13 0.61
C VAL A 83 -19.17 7.63 -0.37
N THR A 84 -20.25 7.07 0.17
CA THR A 84 -21.41 6.63 -0.62
C THR A 84 -22.21 7.85 -1.07
#